data_AF-A0A0A2L616-F1
#
_entry.id   AF-A0A0A2L616-F1
#
_cell.length_a   1.000
_cell.length_b   1.000
_cell.length_c   1.000
_cell.angle_alpha   90.00
_cell.angle_beta   90.00
_cell.angle_gamma   90.00
#
_symmetry.space_group_name_H-M   'P 1'
#
loop_
_entity.id
_entity.type
_entity.pdbx_description
1 polymer ?
#
loop_
_entity_poly.entity_id
_entity_poly.type
_entity_poly.pdbx_seq_one_letter_code
_entity_poly.pdbx_strand_id
1 'polypeptide(L)' 'MGNNNVTDKYGSDINRGDYVWTRIRGGTHEGHVEEIIIDQQRAEDVGVKNPPKVSRII' A
#
# COMPACT_ATOMS: atom_id res chain seq x y z
N MET A 1 13.25 -16.84 7.45
CA MET A 1 12.40 -16.47 6.30
C MET A 1 11.37 -15.50 6.84
N GLY A 2 11.53 -14.20 6.57
CA GLY A 2 10.59 -13.19 7.06
C GLY A 2 9.30 -13.27 6.25
N ASN A 3 8.15 -13.19 6.91
CA ASN A 3 6.87 -13.16 6.22
C ASN A 3 6.84 -11.94 5.30
N ASN A 4 6.69 -12.15 3.99
CA ASN A 4 6.62 -11.09 2.97
C ASN A 4 5.27 -10.34 2.99
N ASN A 5 4.56 -10.36 4.12
CA ASN A 5 3.24 -9.77 4.24
C ASN A 5 3.37 -8.26 4.43
N VAL A 6 2.62 -7.50 3.64
CA VAL A 6 2.50 -6.06 3.81
C VAL A 6 1.45 -5.80 4.88
N THR A 7 1.86 -5.17 5.98
CA THR A 7 0.99 -4.85 7.10
C THR A 7 0.78 -3.35 7.24
N ASP A 8 -0.34 -2.98 7.86
CA ASP A 8 -0.58 -1.61 8.27
C ASP A 8 0.23 -1.23 9.53
N LYS A 9 0.09 0.01 9.98
CA LYS A 9 0.78 0.52 11.17
C LYS A 9 0.37 -0.16 12.48
N TYR A 10 -0.68 -0.97 12.48
CA TYR A 10 -1.17 -1.74 13.62
C TYR A 10 -0.81 -3.23 13.51
N GLY A 11 -0.09 -3.62 12.46
CA GLY A 11 0.32 -5.01 12.21
C GLY A 11 -0.76 -5.88 11.56
N SER A 12 -1.85 -5.29 11.06
CA SER A 12 -2.87 -6.02 10.31
C SER A 12 -2.43 -6.22 8.87
N ASP A 13 -2.60 -7.42 8.32
CA ASP A 13 -2.29 -7.70 6.91
C ASP A 13 -3.17 -6.83 5.99
N ILE A 14 -2.55 -6.23 4.97
CA ILE A 14 -3.24 -5.46 3.93
C ILE A 14 -3.44 -6.36 2.71
N ASN A 15 -4.68 -6.41 2.21
CA ASN A 15 -5.06 -7.16 1.02
C ASN A 15 -5.73 -6.24 -0.01
N ARG A 16 -5.80 -6.72 -1.26
CA ARG A 16 -6.55 -6.05 -2.32
C ARG A 16 -8.02 -5.94 -1.93
N GLY A 17 -8.60 -4.76 -2.10
CA GLY A 17 -9.97 -4.45 -1.71
C GLY A 17 -10.13 -3.95 -0.28
N ASP A 18 -9.09 -3.99 0.57
CA ASP A 18 -9.18 -3.43 1.92
C ASP A 18 -9.29 -1.90 1.88
N TYR A 19 -10.04 -1.34 2.82
CA TYR A 19 -10.09 0.12 3.00
C TYR A 19 -8.85 0.61 3.76
N VAL A 20 -8.10 1.52 3.17
CA VAL A 20 -6.91 2.13 3.78
C VAL A 20 -7.04 3.64 3.82
N TRP A 21 -6.42 4.25 4.83
CA TRP A 21 -6.41 5.69 4.97
C TRP A 21 -5.09 6.19 5.56
N THR A 22 -4.73 7.42 5.19
CA THR A 22 -3.67 8.17 5.85
C THR A 22 -4.11 9.61 6.03
N ARG A 23 -3.90 10.14 7.24
CA ARG A 23 -4.27 11.51 7.57
C ARG A 23 -3.19 12.46 7.11
N ILE A 24 -3.62 13.57 6.52
CA ILE A 24 -2.77 14.71 6.19
C ILE A 24 -3.31 15.96 6.87
N ARG A 25 -2.53 17.04 6.89
CA ARG A 25 -3.02 18.32 7.41
C ARG A 25 -4.14 18.83 6.50
N GLY A 26 -5.35 18.96 7.05
CA GLY A 26 -6.51 19.47 6.33
C GLY A 26 -7.30 18.44 5.51
N GLY A 27 -7.01 17.14 5.65
CA GLY A 27 -7.78 16.11 4.96
C GLY A 27 -7.31 14.69 5.22
N THR A 28 -7.83 13.77 4.41
CA THR A 28 -7.49 12.34 4.44
C THR A 28 -7.29 11.85 3.02
N HIS A 29 -6.27 11.02 2.85
CA HIS A 29 -6.08 10.21 1.66
C HIS A 29 -6.62 8.82 1.97
N GLU A 30 -7.76 8.48 1.39
CA GLU A 30 -8.45 7.21 1.64
C GLU A 30 -8.88 6.56 0.33
N GLY A 31 -9.26 5.28 0.42
CA GLY A 31 -9.67 4.48 -0.74
C GLY A 31 -9.50 2.98 -0.49
N HIS A 32 -9.94 2.17 -1.45
CA HIS A 32 -9.76 0.72 -1.40
C HIS A 32 -8.47 0.33 -2.12
N VAL A 33 -7.74 -0.64 -1.57
CA VAL A 33 -6.48 -1.13 -2.13
C VAL A 33 -6.71 -1.74 -3.50
N GLU A 34 -6.03 -1.20 -4.50
CA GLU A 34 -6.09 -1.71 -5.86
C GLU A 34 -4.95 -2.70 -6.13
N GLU A 35 -3.73 -2.36 -5.69
CA GLU A 35 -2.52 -3.16 -5.92
C GLU A 35 -1.55 -3.02 -4.74
N ILE A 36 -0.86 -4.12 -4.43
CA ILE A 36 0.25 -4.17 -3.48
C ILE A 36 1.52 -4.46 -4.27
N ILE A 37 2.40 -3.47 -4.32
CA ILE A 37 3.64 -3.50 -5.10
C ILE A 37 4.77 -3.92 -4.16
N ILE A 38 5.23 -5.16 -4.30
CA ILE A 38 6.21 -5.79 -3.39
C ILE A 38 7.61 -5.88 -3.98
N ASP A 39 7.75 -5.93 -5.31
CA ASP A 39 9.01 -6.13 -5.99
C ASP A 39 9.48 -4.87 -6.72
N GLN A 40 10.79 -4.82 -6.96
CA GLN A 40 11.46 -3.67 -7.54
C GLN A 40 11.11 -3.44 -9.01
N GLN A 41 10.90 -4.53 -9.78
CA GLN A 41 10.55 -4.43 -11.20
C GLN A 41 9.19 -3.74 -11.37
N ARG A 42 8.18 -4.21 -10.63
CA ARG A 42 6.85 -3.61 -10.68
C ARG A 42 6.86 -2.16 -10.16
N ALA A 43 7.67 -1.87 -9.14
CA ALA A 43 7.83 -0.51 -8.64
C ALA A 43 8.37 0.43 -9.73
N GLU A 44 9.35 0.00 -10.52
CA GLU A 44 9.89 0.74 -11.66
C GLU A 44 8.84 0.94 -12.77
N ASP A 45 8.10 -0.12 -13.13
CA ASP A 45 7.06 -0.06 -14.18
C ASP A 45 5.96 0.96 -13.85
N VAL A 46 5.59 1.09 -12.58
CA VAL A 46 4.54 2.03 -12.12
C VAL A 46 5.11 3.35 -11.57
N GLY A 47 6.43 3.55 -11.65
CA GLY A 47 7.08 4.80 -11.29
C GLY A 47 7.11 5.12 -9.79
N VAL A 48 7.08 4.12 -8.92
CA VAL A 48 7.22 4.28 -7.46
C VAL A 48 8.57 3.76 -6.98
N LYS A 49 9.01 4.20 -5.79
CA LYS A 49 10.30 3.81 -5.21
C LYS A 49 10.10 3.12 -3.87
N ASN A 50 11.06 2.28 -3.49
CA ASN A 50 11.15 1.62 -2.18
C ASN A 50 9.90 0.78 -1.86
N PRO A 51 9.68 -0.36 -2.56
CA PRO A 51 8.66 -1.31 -2.15
C PRO A 51 8.91 -1.81 -0.70
N PRO A 52 7.86 -2.18 0.05
CA PRO A 52 6.47 -2.30 -0.40
C PRO A 52 5.73 -0.95 -0.55
N LYS A 53 4.84 -0.86 -1.54
CA LYS A 53 3.90 0.25 -1.77
C LYS A 53 2.48 -0.26 -1.99
N VAL A 54 1.50 0.55 -1.61
CA VAL A 54 0.07 0.24 -1.73
C VAL A 54 -0.60 1.33 -2.57
N SER A 55 -1.19 0.96 -3.70
CA SER A 55 -2.04 1.85 -4.50
C SER A 55 -3.50 1.71 -4.08
N ARG A 56 -4.29 2.78 -4.27
CA ARG A 56 -5.70 2.81 -3.87
C ARG A 56 -6.53 3.56 -4.91
N ILE A 57 -7.78 3.13 -5.08
CA ILE A 57 -8.82 3.85 -5.83
C ILE A 57 -9.71 4.58 -4.82
N ILE A 58 -10.09 5.82 -5.17
CA ILE A 58 -10.99 6.69 -4.39
C ILE A 58 -12.43 6.39 -4.76
#